data_AF-A0A317MPE5-F1
#
_entry.id   AF-A0A317MPE5-F1
#
_cell.length_a   1.000
_cell.length_b   1.000
_cell.length_c   1.000
_cell.angle_alpha   90.00
_cell.angle_beta   90.00
_cell.angle_gamma   90.00
#
_symmetry.space_group_name_H-M   'P 1'
#
loop_
_entity.id
_entity.type
_entity.pdbx_description
1 polymer ?
#
loop_
_entity_poly.entity_id
_entity_poly.type
_entity_poly.pdbx_seq_one_letter_code
_entity_poly.pdbx_strand_id
1 'polypeptide(L)' 'EVYNPDSADKGTAEIIIGKQRNGPIGSVRLTFLGKYTRFENFTPDVYTSGDYE' A
#
# COMPACT_ATOMS: atom_id res chain seq x y z
N GLU A 1 -11.39 -0.15 1.17
CA GLU A 1 -11.51 1.20 0.54
C GLU A 1 -12.96 1.67 0.55
N VAL A 2 -13.25 2.96 0.29
CA VAL A 2 -14.61 3.55 0.38
C VAL A 2 -15.67 2.77 -0.41
N TYR A 3 -15.27 2.13 -1.51
CA TYR A 3 -16.18 1.39 -2.42
C TYR A 3 -16.03 -0.13 -2.33
N ASN A 4 -15.02 -0.64 -1.62
CA ASN A 4 -14.78 -2.07 -1.45
C ASN A 4 -14.16 -2.32 -0.05
N PRO A 5 -14.99 -2.50 0.98
CA PRO A 5 -14.50 -2.68 2.35
C PRO A 5 -13.83 -4.03 2.60
N ASP A 6 -14.08 -5.03 1.74
CA ASP A 6 -13.60 -6.42 1.85
C ASP A 6 -12.49 -6.75 0.84
N SER A 7 -11.91 -5.72 0.21
CA SER A 7 -10.77 -5.85 -0.69
C SER A 7 -9.60 -6.56 -0.01
N ALA A 8 -8.98 -7.51 -0.72
CA ALA A 8 -7.76 -8.17 -0.26
C ALA A 8 -6.58 -7.18 -0.11
N ASP A 9 -6.64 -6.04 -0.81
CA ASP A 9 -5.64 -4.98 -0.77
C ASP A 9 -5.95 -3.90 0.28
N LYS A 10 -6.90 -4.16 1.18
CA LYS A 10 -7.32 -3.19 2.21
C LYS A 10 -6.14 -2.71 3.04
N GLY A 11 -6.01 -1.39 3.14
CA GLY A 11 -4.91 -0.76 3.87
C GLY A 11 -3.63 -0.61 3.06
N THR A 12 -3.61 -1.07 1.81
CA THR A 12 -2.53 -0.80 0.85
C THR A 12 -2.98 0.18 -0.22
N ALA A 13 -2.02 0.84 -0.86
CA ALA A 13 -2.21 1.71 -2.01
C ALA A 13 -1.09 1.52 -3.02
N GLU A 14 -1.41 1.73 -4.30
CA GLU A 14 -0.43 1.74 -5.39
C GLU A 14 -0.29 3.16 -5.93
N ILE A 15 0.95 3.65 -5.99
CA ILE A 15 1.29 4.92 -6.63
C ILE A 15 1.93 4.61 -7.97
N ILE A 16 1.27 5.07 -9.05
CA ILE A 16 1.75 4.89 -10.43
C ILE A 16 2.49 6.16 -10.87
N ILE A 17 3.79 6.04 -11.08
CA ILE A 17 4.63 7.09 -11.63
C ILE A 17 4.52 7.02 -13.16
N GLY A 18 3.51 7.71 -13.71
CA GLY A 18 3.26 7.70 -15.16
C GLY A 18 4.24 8.55 -15.99
N LYS A 19 4.95 9.50 -15.37
CA LYS A 19 5.94 10.36 -16.04
C LYS A 19 7.02 10.83 -15.06
N GLN A 20 8.28 10.56 -15.41
CA GLN A 20 9.44 11.05 -14.67
C GLN A 20 10.50 11.56 -15.67
N ARG A 21 10.86 12.86 -15.59
CA ARG A 21 11.68 13.54 -16.62
C ARG A 21 13.05 12.88 -16.84
N ASN A 22 13.69 12.46 -15.75
CA ASN A 22 15.06 11.94 -15.73
C ASN A 22 15.15 10.66 -14.90
N GLY A 23 14.17 9.77 -15.02
CA GLY A 23 14.19 8.53 -14.25
C GLY A 23 13.13 7.53 -14.67
N PRO A 24 13.17 6.33 -14.08
CA PRO A 24 12.28 5.25 -14.43
C PRO A 24 10.84 5.59 -14.05
N ILE A 25 9.90 5.15 -14.89
CA ILE A 25 8.49 5.05 -14.51
C ILE A 25 8.27 3.71 -13.80
N GLY A 26 7.14 3.57 -13.11
CA GLY A 26 6.78 2.33 -12.45
C GLY A 26 5.67 2.52 -11.43
N SER A 27 5.37 1.47 -10.68
CA SER A 27 4.47 1.56 -9.54
C SER A 27 5.18 1.25 -8.24
N VAL A 28 4.73 1.90 -7.16
CA VAL A 28 5.26 1.73 -5.80
C VAL A 28 4.09 1.47 -4.87
N ARG A 29 4.21 0.42 -4.04
CA ARG A 29 3.21 0.08 -3.03
C ARG A 29 3.47 0.87 -1.75
N LEU A 30 2.40 1.40 -1.16
CA LEU A 30 2.37 2.17 0.09
C LEU A 30 1.27 1.63 1.02
N THR A 31 1.32 2.02 2.28
CA THR A 31 0.23 1.78 3.25
C THR A 31 -0.72 2.97 3.26
N PHE A 32 -2.03 2.73 3.21
CA PHE A 32 -3.06 3.77 3.29
C PHE A 32 -3.84 3.70 4.62
N LEU A 33 -3.62 4.69 5.48
CA LEU A 33 -4.32 4.85 6.75
C LEU A 33 -5.62 5.64 6.53
N GLY A 34 -6.69 4.94 6.16
CA GLY A 34 -7.98 5.56 5.85
C GLY A 34 -8.56 6.47 6.95
N LYS A 35 -8.29 6.17 8.22
CA LYS A 35 -8.71 7.01 9.36
C LYS A 35 -8.09 8.41 9.40
N TYR A 36 -6.95 8.60 8.74
CA TYR A 36 -6.20 9.87 8.71
C TYR A 36 -5.99 10.40 7.29
N THR A 37 -6.52 9.71 6.28
CA THR A 37 -6.28 10.01 4.86
C THR A 37 -4.77 10.17 4.58
N ARG A 38 -3.95 9.30 5.15
CA ARG A 38 -2.48 9.41 5.13
C ARG A 38 -1.85 8.20 4.45
N PHE A 39 -0.83 8.45 3.63
CA PHE A 39 0.05 7.42 3.09
C PHE A 39 1.29 7.28 3.96
N GLU A 40 1.72 6.04 4.18
CA GLU A 40 2.97 5.69 4.86
C GLU A 40 3.79 4.73 4.01
N ASN A 41 5.08 4.62 4.32
CA ASN A 41 5.96 3.65 3.69
C ASN A 41 5.39 2.24 3.89
N PHE A 42 5.30 1.48 2.81
CA PHE A 42 4.87 0.10 2.89
C PHE A 42 5.90 -0.69 3.70
N THR A 43 5.46 -1.23 4.83
CA THR A 43 6.23 -2.18 5.62
C THR A 43 5.53 -3.52 5.46
N PRO A 44 6.18 -4.53 4.85
CA PRO A 44 5.64 -5.88 4.84
C PRO A 44 5.37 -6.29 6.28
N ASP A 45 4.19 -6.83 6.57
CA ASP A 45 3.86 -7.26 7.92
C ASP A 45 4.57 -8.60 8.22
N VAL A 46 5.88 -8.53 8.50
CA VAL A 46 6.74 -9.71 8.71
C VAL A 46 6.39 -10.47 10.00
N TYR A 47 5.56 -9.89 10.88
CA TYR A 47 5.26 -10.43 12.20
C TYR A 47 3.86 -11.04 12.35
N THR A 48 3.00 -10.96 11.31
CA THR A 48 1.61 -11.44 11.37
C THR A 48 1.41 -12.80 10.67
N SER A 49 2.44 -13.40 10.07
CA SER A 49 2.42 -14.81 9.66
C SER A 49 2.81 -15.70 10.85
N GLY A 50 1.79 -16.10 11.62
CA GLY A 50 1.95 -16.90 12.82
C GLY A 50 2.46 -18.31 12.57
N ASP A 51 3.73 -18.55 12.92
CA ASP A 51 4.25 -19.87 13.29
C ASP A 51 4.33 -19.98 14.83
N TYR A 52 3.18 -19.77 15.49
CA TYR A 52 2.94 -20.23 16.85
C TYR A 52 1.61 -20.98 16.87
N GLU A 53 1.62 -22.19 16.32
CA GLU A 53 0.72 -23.27 16.73
C GLU A 53 1.58 -24.47 17.16
#